data_AF-A0A099PAU1-F1
#
_entry.id   AF-A0A099PAU1-F1
#
_cell.length_a   1.000
_cell.length_b   1.000
_cell.length_c   1.000
_cell.angle_alpha   90.00
_cell.angle_beta   90.00
_cell.angle_gamma   90.00
#
_symmetry.space_group_name_H-M   'P 1'
#
loop_
_entity.id
_entity.type
_entity.pdbx_description
1 polymer ?
#
loop_
_entity_poly.entity_id
_entity_poly.type
_entity_poly.pdbx_seq_one_letter_code
_entity_poly.pdbx_strand_id
1 'polypeptide(L)'
;MAKVKKKFTPAQKLAKKAAKFERQNKYQWVFMNGKQVRIKRPSTVDGIPVDQFIEENADPIWLHQNEMWELIPEEQPDSHGCLTAS
;
A
#
# COMPACT_ATOMS: atom_id res chain seq x y z
N MET A 1 9.62 44.70 20.77
CA MET A 1 9.50 43.68 21.84
C MET A 1 9.87 42.31 21.27
N ALA A 2 10.91 41.66 21.80
CA ALA A 2 11.30 40.33 21.34
C ALA A 2 10.30 39.29 21.87
N LYS A 3 9.62 38.58 20.97
CA LYS A 3 8.70 37.49 21.33
C LYS A 3 9.49 36.38 22.03
N VAL A 4 9.22 36.15 23.32
CA VAL A 4 9.84 35.06 24.08
C VAL A 4 9.39 33.72 23.47
N LYS A 5 10.35 32.96 22.91
CA LYS A 5 10.07 31.62 22.37
C LYS A 5 9.80 30.65 23.52
N LYS A 6 8.53 30.34 23.75
CA LYS A 6 8.10 29.33 24.74
C LYS A 6 8.67 27.96 24.34
N LYS A 7 9.41 27.32 25.25
CA LYS A 7 9.96 25.98 25.04
C LYS A 7 8.81 24.97 25.08
N PHE A 8 8.75 24.07 24.10
CA PHE A 8 7.74 23.01 24.09
C PHE A 8 7.98 22.01 25.21
N THR A 9 6.92 21.65 25.93
CA THR A 9 6.97 20.57 26.93
C THR A 9 7.16 19.22 26.22
N PRO A 10 7.64 18.19 26.93
CA PRO A 10 7.78 16.84 26.37
C PRO A 10 6.47 16.30 25.75
N ALA A 11 5.34 16.50 26.43
CA ALA A 11 4.02 16.10 25.94
C ALA A 11 3.65 16.80 24.61
N GLN A 12 3.93 18.10 24.49
CA GLN A 12 3.68 18.84 23.25
C GLN A 12 4.53 18.34 22.08
N LYS A 13 5.78 17.93 22.35
CA LYS A 13 6.65 17.33 21.33
C LYS A 13 6.11 15.98 20.85
N LEU A 14 5.61 15.14 21.76
CA LEU A 14 5.01 13.85 21.42
C LEU A 14 3.75 14.02 20.56
N ALA A 15 2.83 14.88 20.96
CA ALA A 15 1.63 15.19 20.18
C ALA A 15 1.98 15.69 18.76
N LYS A 16 3.01 16.55 18.66
CA LYS A 16 3.49 17.04 17.35
C LYS A 16 4.09 15.92 16.49
N LYS A 17 4.81 14.97 17.09
CA LYS A 17 5.35 13.79 16.39
C LYS A 17 4.24 12.88 15.89
N ALA A 18 3.26 12.56 16.74
CA ALA A 18 2.10 11.74 16.36
C ALA A 18 1.33 12.38 15.18
N ALA A 19 0.98 13.66 15.30
CA ALA A 19 0.31 14.39 14.23
C ALA A 19 1.16 14.52 12.94
N LYS A 20 2.50 14.48 13.05
CA LYS A 20 3.37 14.43 11.88
C LYS A 20 3.30 13.05 11.22
N PHE A 21 3.38 11.99 12.00
CA PHE A 21 3.31 10.60 11.53
C PHE A 21 1.98 10.32 10.84
N GLU A 22 0.85 10.69 11.45
CA GLU A 22 -0.47 10.55 10.84
C GLU A 22 -0.59 11.27 9.49
N ARG A 23 -0.03 12.49 9.37
CA ARG A 23 -0.01 13.22 8.10
C ARG A 23 0.86 12.55 7.05
N GLN A 24 2.01 12.00 7.46
CA GLN A 24 2.92 11.29 6.55
C GLN A 24 2.31 10.00 6.04
N ASN A 25 1.53 9.29 6.86
CA ASN A 25 0.84 8.07 6.44
C ASN A 25 -0.32 8.38 5.47
N LYS A 26 -1.05 9.48 5.70
CA LYS A 26 -2.20 9.85 4.86
C LYS A 26 -1.80 10.55 3.56
N TYR A 27 -0.69 11.28 3.56
CA TYR A 27 -0.32 12.16 2.45
C TYR A 27 1.18 12.11 2.15
N GLN A 28 1.52 12.22 0.86
CA GLN A 28 2.88 12.40 0.40
C GLN A 28 3.01 13.66 -0.45
N TRP A 29 4.21 14.24 -0.45
CA TRP A 29 4.57 15.31 -1.38
C TRP A 29 5.19 14.68 -2.62
N VAL A 30 4.62 14.98 -3.78
CA VAL A 30 5.13 14.56 -5.08
C VAL A 30 5.42 15.81 -5.91
N PHE A 31 6.46 15.74 -6.70
CA PHE A 31 6.77 16.77 -7.67
C PHE A 31 6.03 16.45 -8.97
N MET A 32 5.03 17.25 -9.32
CA MET A 32 4.25 17.11 -10.55
C MET A 32 4.39 18.39 -11.36
N ASN A 33 4.85 18.28 -12.60
CA ASN A 33 4.94 19.40 -13.56
C ASN A 33 5.68 20.63 -13.01
N GLY A 34 6.83 20.44 -12.35
CA GLY A 34 7.61 21.55 -11.81
C GLY A 34 7.10 22.11 -10.48
N LYS A 35 6.02 21.56 -9.92
CA LYS A 35 5.40 22.03 -8.67
C LYS A 35 5.39 20.92 -7.62
N GLN A 36 5.69 21.30 -6.37
CA GLN A 36 5.57 20.38 -5.23
C GLN A 36 4.12 20.35 -4.75
N VAL A 37 3.44 19.22 -4.95
CA VAL A 37 2.01 19.03 -4.67
C VAL A 37 1.82 17.94 -3.62
N ARG A 38 0.88 18.16 -2.68
CA ARG A 38 0.52 17.17 -1.67
C ARG A 38 -0.64 16.31 -2.17
N ILE A 39 -0.38 15.03 -2.35
CA ILE A 39 -1.38 14.03 -2.74
C ILE A 39 -1.67 13.07 -1.58
N LYS A 40 -2.85 12.42 -1.60
CA LYS A 40 -3.10 11.27 -0.71
C LYS A 40 -2.12 10.16 -1.09
N ARG A 41 -1.57 9.45 -0.10
CA ARG A 41 -0.74 8.28 -0.42
C ARG A 41 -1.62 7.25 -1.16
N PRO A 42 -1.16 6.70 -2.30
CA PRO A 42 -1.82 5.51 -2.83
C PRO A 42 -1.82 4.44 -1.74
N SER A 43 -2.88 3.63 -1.66
CA SER A 43 -2.96 2.53 -0.71
C SER A 43 -1.81 1.57 -1.01
N THR A 44 -0.92 1.40 -0.04
CA THR A 44 0.22 0.48 -0.09
C THR A 44 0.05 -0.43 1.12
N VAL A 45 -0.11 -1.73 0.88
CA VAL A 45 -0.25 -2.75 1.93
C VAL A 45 1.16 -3.24 2.26
N ASP A 46 1.60 -3.09 3.51
CA ASP A 46 2.91 -3.54 4.00
C ASP A 46 4.14 -3.12 3.18
N GLY A 47 4.07 -1.97 2.50
CA GLY A 47 5.16 -1.45 1.66
C GLY A 47 5.13 -1.94 0.20
N ILE A 48 4.18 -2.79 -0.14
CA ILE A 48 3.90 -3.29 -1.49
C ILE A 48 2.69 -2.53 -2.06
N PRO A 49 2.73 -2.06 -3.32
CA PRO A 49 1.55 -1.48 -3.95
C PRO A 49 0.40 -2.49 -3.94
N VAL A 50 -0.83 -2.02 -3.74
CA VAL A 50 -2.01 -2.89 -3.61
C VAL A 50 -2.14 -3.86 -4.79
N ASP A 51 -1.82 -3.42 -6.00
CA ASP A 51 -1.90 -4.25 -7.20
C ASP A 51 -0.97 -5.48 -7.10
N GLN A 52 0.28 -5.28 -6.70
CA GLN A 52 1.23 -6.39 -6.46
C GLN A 52 0.80 -7.26 -5.27
N PHE A 53 0.24 -6.67 -4.22
CA PHE A 53 -0.26 -7.43 -3.08
C PHE A 53 -1.41 -8.38 -3.50
N ILE A 54 -2.29 -7.90 -4.38
CA ILE A 54 -3.39 -8.69 -4.94
C ILE A 54 -2.84 -9.81 -5.82
N GLU A 55 -1.90 -9.53 -6.73
CA GLU A 55 -1.27 -10.55 -7.58
C GLU A 55 -0.61 -11.68 -6.77
N GLU A 56 0.08 -11.35 -5.68
CA GLU A 56 0.84 -12.33 -4.89
C GLU A 56 -0.01 -13.10 -3.86
N ASN A 57 -1.10 -12.50 -3.35
CA ASN A 57 -1.82 -13.03 -2.18
C ASN A 57 -3.30 -13.32 -2.42
N ALA A 58 -3.90 -12.95 -3.57
CA ALA A 58 -5.33 -13.12 -3.78
C ALA A 58 -5.70 -14.56 -4.17
N ASP A 59 -6.69 -15.10 -3.46
CA ASP A 59 -7.30 -16.38 -3.83
C ASP A 59 -8.07 -16.26 -5.17
N PRO A 60 -8.14 -17.33 -5.99
CA PRO A 60 -8.92 -17.32 -7.23
C PRO A 60 -10.40 -16.95 -7.05
N ILE A 61 -10.98 -17.29 -5.89
CA ILE A 61 -12.36 -16.90 -5.52
C ILE A 61 -12.47 -15.38 -5.34
N TRP A 62 -11.46 -14.76 -4.73
CA TRP A 62 -11.42 -13.33 -4.51
C TRP A 62 -11.23 -12.58 -5.83
N LEU A 63 -10.36 -13.08 -6.71
CA LEU A 63 -10.14 -12.54 -8.05
C LEU A 63 -11.41 -12.59 -8.91
N HIS A 64 -12.16 -13.70 -8.84
CA HIS A 64 -13.46 -13.85 -9.50
C HIS A 64 -14.49 -12.81 -9.04
N GLN A 65 -14.57 -12.54 -7.74
CA GLN A 65 -15.52 -11.57 -7.17
C GLN A 65 -15.18 -10.11 -7.50
N ASN A 66 -13.91 -9.80 -7.74
CA ASN A 66 -13.44 -8.46 -8.09
C ASN A 66 -13.22 -8.28 -9.61
N GLU A 67 -13.72 -9.21 -10.43
CA GLU A 67 -13.61 -9.21 -11.89
C GLU A 67 -12.15 -9.18 -12.41
N MET A 68 -11.20 -9.68 -11.62
CA MET A 68 -9.76 -9.71 -11.91
C MET A 68 -9.32 -11.05 -12.53
N TRP A 69 -9.96 -11.41 -13.64
CA TRP A 69 -9.78 -12.71 -14.31
C TRP A 69 -8.39 -12.92 -14.90
N GLU A 70 -7.73 -11.84 -15.30
CA GLU A 70 -6.40 -11.86 -15.93
C GLU A 70 -5.31 -12.41 -15.00
N LEU A 71 -5.56 -12.40 -13.70
CA LEU A 71 -4.62 -12.87 -12.67
C LEU A 71 -4.90 -14.30 -12.21
N ILE A 72 -5.98 -14.94 -12.70
CA ILE A 72 -6.27 -16.33 -12.34
C ILE A 72 -5.28 -17.23 -13.07
N PRO A 73 -4.45 -18.02 -12.35
CA PRO A 73 -3.55 -18.95 -13.00
C PRO A 73 -4.37 -19.97 -13.79
N GLU A 74 -4.13 -20.07 -15.09
CA GLU A 74 -4.68 -21.16 -15.89
C GLU A 74 -4.08 -22.47 -15.35
N GLU A 75 -4.93 -23.34 -14.78
CA GLU A 75 -4.55 -24.71 -14.44
C GLU A 75 -4.12 -25.40 -15.74
N GLN A 76 -2.81 -25.34 -16.04
CA GLN A 76 -2.25 -26.23 -17.04
C GLN A 76 -2.45 -27.64 -16.51
N PRO A 77 -3.14 -28.53 -17.26
CA PRO A 77 -3.33 -29.88 -16.80
C PRO A 77 -1.96 -30.54 -16.67
N ASP A 78 -1.58 -30.85 -15.44
CA ASP A 78 -0.37 -31.57 -15.10
C ASP A 78 -0.23 -32.78 -16.02
N SER A 79 0.74 -32.73 -16.94
CA SER A 79 1.03 -33.79 -17.91
C SER A 79 1.65 -35.05 -17.27
N HIS A 80 1.31 -35.34 -16.01
CA HIS A 80 1.87 -36.45 -15.23
C HIS A 80 0.79 -37.29 -14.53
N GLY A 81 -0.40 -37.38 -15.12
CA GLY A 81 -1.43 -38.38 -14.80
C GLY A 81 -1.49 -39.53 -15.80
N CYS A 82 -0.36 -40.02 -16.33
CA CYS A 82 -0.38 -41.22 -17.17
C CYS A 82 -0.50 -42.46 -16.27
N LEU A 83 -1.74 -42.78 -15.87
CA LEU A 83 -2.12 -44.10 -15.41
C LEU A 83 -1.91 -45.08 -16.56
N THR A 84 -0.78 -45.76 -16.57
CA THR A 84 -0.61 -46.97 -17.39
C THR A 84 -1.36 -48.10 -16.68
N ALA A 85 -2.60 -48.31 -17.11
CA ALA A 85 -3.31 -49.55 -16.88
C ALA A 85 -2.88 -50.55 -17.96
N SER A 86 -2.16 -51.62 -17.60
CA SER A 86 -2.18 -52.96 -18.23
C SER A 86 -1.21 -53.90 -17.50
#